data_AF-A0A847SNT2-F1
#
_entry.id   AF-A0A847SNT2-F1
#
_cell.length_a   1.000
_cell.length_b   1.000
_cell.length_c   1.000
_cell.angle_alpha   90.00
_cell.angle_beta   90.00
_cell.angle_gamma   90.00
#
_symmetry.space_group_name_H-M   'P 1'
#
loop_
_entity.id
_entity.type
_entity.pdbx_description
1 polymer ?
#
loop_
_entity_poly.entity_id
_entity_poly.type
_entity_poly.pdbx_seq_one_letter_code
_entity_poly.pdbx_strand_id
1 'polypeptide(L)'
;MTFIKTVHFHLLAIGGCLLLCNACQTGRVISSSAVNKNYCAPANTTIITGTSVLLENTDSLISAYPGIPVHELLMANATHTLAPLQQLQLLRTDTSLAGRVKKMELKQIIQQRCLLATTEIGSVAGELDCEGEKTDQLARYLDNINSKRNTHFTVASIIVGAITTVASVVITKDAPKNAAAIGGGLLSAGLGAMTINANRKKVKLLHPRNPLRDTWYDTTASSIYSPFIRYMLHEQHFSNSGKVSLAASIRERWLQFDLRGTPSPKETRLYFGDGGVYTAEALHTRAAMLNELQSTIRSLHQDLQQLLQYLQAME
;
A
#
# COMPACT_ATOMS: atom_id res chain seq x y z
N MET A 1 44.32 47.22 -14.38
CA MET A 1 42.85 47.16 -14.65
C MET A 1 42.36 45.76 -15.05
N THR A 2 43.25 44.84 -15.43
CA THR A 2 42.94 43.43 -15.80
C THR A 2 42.60 42.55 -14.59
N PHE A 3 43.18 42.83 -13.42
CA PHE A 3 43.02 42.02 -12.20
C PHE A 3 41.59 42.06 -11.61
N ILE A 4 40.88 43.18 -11.73
CA ILE A 4 39.52 43.36 -11.18
C ILE A 4 38.47 42.58 -11.99
N LYS A 5 38.67 42.44 -13.31
CA LYS A 5 37.77 41.67 -14.19
C LYS A 5 37.81 40.17 -13.90
N THR A 6 38.99 39.63 -13.61
CA THR A 6 39.18 38.21 -13.28
C THR A 6 38.52 37.85 -11.94
N VAL A 7 38.60 38.74 -10.95
CA VAL A 7 38.03 38.52 -9.61
C VAL A 7 36.48 38.52 -9.63
N HIS A 8 35.84 39.41 -10.41
CA HIS A 8 34.38 39.41 -10.55
C HIS A 8 33.82 38.18 -11.27
N PHE A 9 34.54 37.67 -12.28
CA PHE A 9 34.17 36.44 -12.98
C PHE A 9 34.26 35.22 -12.04
N HIS A 10 35.33 35.14 -11.22
CA HIS A 10 35.46 34.08 -10.22
C HIS A 10 34.39 34.17 -9.12
N LEU A 11 34.01 35.36 -8.65
CA LEU A 11 32.94 35.51 -7.64
C LEU A 11 31.56 35.06 -8.15
N LEU A 12 31.21 35.37 -9.40
CA LEU A 12 29.95 34.92 -10.02
C LEU A 12 29.94 33.41 -10.27
N ALA A 13 31.06 32.86 -10.74
CA ALA A 13 31.22 31.42 -10.90
C ALA A 13 31.14 30.68 -9.54
N ILE A 14 31.75 31.24 -8.48
CA ILE A 14 31.68 30.71 -7.11
C ILE A 14 30.24 30.80 -6.57
N GLY A 15 29.51 31.89 -6.80
CA GLY A 15 28.11 32.04 -6.40
C GLY A 15 27.17 31.04 -7.08
N GLY A 16 27.32 30.84 -8.39
CA GLY A 16 26.59 29.80 -9.13
C GLY A 16 26.96 28.39 -8.67
N CYS A 17 28.25 28.13 -8.41
CA CYS A 17 28.73 26.86 -7.89
C CYS A 17 28.22 26.58 -6.46
N LEU A 18 28.15 27.59 -5.59
CA LEU A 18 27.58 27.48 -4.22
C LEU A 18 26.06 27.19 -4.23
N LEU A 19 25.32 27.73 -5.20
CA LEU A 19 23.90 27.42 -5.38
C LEU A 19 23.70 26.00 -5.91
N LEU A 20 24.53 25.57 -6.87
CA LEU A 20 24.53 24.18 -7.35
C LEU A 20 24.95 23.19 -6.23
N CYS A 21 25.90 23.56 -5.37
CA CYS A 21 26.27 22.77 -4.20
C CYS A 21 25.12 22.68 -3.17
N ASN A 22 24.36 23.76 -2.95
CA ASN A 22 23.15 23.71 -2.11
C ASN A 22 22.02 22.91 -2.77
N ALA A 23 22.00 22.76 -4.10
CA ALA A 23 21.12 21.84 -4.82
C ALA A 23 21.45 20.34 -4.52
N CYS A 24 22.64 20.05 -4.00
CA CYS A 24 23.08 18.71 -3.58
C CYS A 24 22.93 18.42 -2.07
N GLN A 25 22.45 19.35 -1.24
CA GLN A 25 22.23 19.06 0.18
C GLN A 25 21.17 17.96 0.38
N THR A 26 21.51 16.99 1.23
CA THR A 26 20.68 15.85 1.57
C THR A 26 19.37 16.29 2.25
N GLY A 27 18.29 15.64 1.84
CA GLY A 27 16.94 15.91 2.33
C GLY A 27 16.79 15.79 3.84
N ARG A 28 16.16 16.78 4.50
CA ARG A 28 15.84 16.72 5.93
C ARG A 28 14.76 15.67 6.19
N VAL A 29 15.06 14.73 7.08
CA VAL A 29 14.10 13.74 7.59
C VAL A 29 13.26 14.38 8.69
N ILE A 30 11.95 14.36 8.51
CA ILE A 30 10.97 14.75 9.52
C ILE A 30 10.74 13.53 10.41
N SER A 31 10.82 13.73 11.72
CA SER A 31 10.50 12.70 12.71
C SER A 31 9.53 13.32 13.72
N SER A 32 8.33 12.77 13.82
CA SER A 32 7.33 13.17 14.80
C SER A 32 6.79 11.92 15.48
N SER A 33 6.61 11.99 16.80
CA SER A 33 5.95 10.94 17.58
C SER A 33 4.50 10.71 17.12
N ALA A 34 3.84 11.73 16.55
CA ALA A 34 2.51 11.60 15.97
C ALA A 34 2.47 10.67 14.75
N VAL A 35 3.56 10.59 13.98
CA VAL A 35 3.67 9.76 12.76
C VAL A 35 3.81 8.27 13.09
N ASN A 36 4.38 7.94 14.26
CA ASN A 36 4.66 6.55 14.66
C ASN A 36 3.66 6.03 15.71
N LYS A 37 2.51 6.69 15.89
CA LYS A 37 1.45 6.15 16.76
C LYS A 37 0.80 4.95 16.08
N ASN A 38 0.65 3.86 16.83
CA ASN A 38 0.00 2.64 16.36
C ASN A 38 -1.52 2.70 16.55
N TYR A 39 -2.18 3.69 15.93
CA TYR A 39 -3.62 3.92 16.12
C TYR A 39 -4.51 3.11 15.17
N CYS A 40 -3.93 2.47 14.15
CA CYS A 40 -4.66 1.60 13.22
C CYS A 40 -4.64 0.13 13.65
N ALA A 41 -3.77 -0.25 14.60
CA ALA A 41 -3.77 -1.63 15.10
C ALA A 41 -5.09 -1.95 15.83
N PRO A 42 -5.63 -3.15 15.64
CA PRO A 42 -6.84 -3.57 16.33
C PRO A 42 -6.61 -3.63 17.85
N ALA A 43 -7.68 -3.42 18.62
CA ALA A 43 -7.66 -3.70 20.05
C ALA A 43 -7.42 -5.21 20.25
N ASN A 44 -6.36 -5.57 20.99
CA ASN A 44 -5.89 -6.94 21.27
C ASN A 44 -6.73 -8.05 20.61
N THR A 45 -6.31 -8.48 19.42
CA THR A 45 -6.92 -9.62 18.75
C THR A 45 -6.50 -10.89 19.46
N THR A 46 -7.42 -11.46 20.26
CA THR A 46 -7.39 -12.89 20.53
C THR A 46 -7.60 -13.58 19.19
N ILE A 47 -6.54 -14.07 18.57
CA ILE A 47 -6.66 -15.00 17.44
C ILE A 47 -7.56 -16.11 17.96
N ILE A 48 -8.73 -16.29 17.36
CA ILE A 48 -9.59 -17.42 17.70
C ILE A 48 -8.84 -18.65 17.19
N THR A 49 -8.01 -19.24 18.05
CA THR A 49 -7.44 -20.56 17.88
C THR A 49 -8.56 -21.57 18.04
N GLY A 50 -9.43 -21.64 17.03
CA GLY A 50 -10.27 -22.80 16.83
C GLY A 50 -9.35 -23.97 16.51
N THR A 51 -9.38 -25.00 17.32
CA THR A 51 -8.68 -26.29 17.17
C THR A 51 -9.16 -27.11 15.95
N SER A 52 -9.87 -26.48 15.02
CA SER A 52 -10.33 -27.09 13.78
C SER A 52 -9.24 -26.92 12.74
N VAL A 53 -8.55 -28.01 12.42
CA VAL A 53 -7.50 -28.03 11.39
C VAL A 53 -8.17 -27.79 10.03
N LEU A 54 -7.78 -26.71 9.35
CA LEU A 54 -8.15 -26.50 7.95
C LEU A 54 -7.60 -27.66 7.13
N LEU A 55 -8.43 -28.26 6.28
CA LEU A 55 -7.95 -29.29 5.36
C LEU A 55 -7.17 -28.59 4.23
N GLU A 56 -5.85 -28.74 4.24
CA GLU A 56 -4.96 -28.10 3.25
C GLU A 56 -4.96 -28.82 1.89
N ASN A 57 -5.29 -30.11 1.85
CA ASN A 57 -5.37 -30.86 0.59
C ASN A 57 -6.75 -30.64 -0.07
N THR A 58 -6.84 -29.55 -0.83
CA THR A 58 -8.09 -29.12 -1.46
C THR A 58 -8.54 -30.01 -2.60
N ASP A 59 -7.63 -30.59 -3.39
CA ASP A 59 -7.99 -31.55 -4.46
C ASP A 59 -8.67 -32.82 -3.91
N SER A 60 -8.15 -33.34 -2.79
CA SER A 60 -8.77 -34.50 -2.13
C SER A 60 -10.12 -34.14 -1.52
N LEU A 61 -10.25 -32.92 -0.97
CA LEU A 61 -11.50 -32.41 -0.43
C LEU A 61 -12.55 -32.27 -1.54
N ILE A 62 -12.22 -31.66 -2.67
CA ILE A 62 -13.11 -31.50 -3.82
C ILE A 62 -13.56 -32.87 -4.34
N SER A 63 -12.62 -33.81 -4.47
CA SER A 63 -12.91 -35.18 -4.93
C SER A 63 -13.85 -35.93 -3.99
N ALA A 64 -13.78 -35.67 -2.68
CA ALA A 64 -14.65 -36.30 -1.68
C ALA A 64 -16.10 -35.78 -1.70
N TYR A 65 -16.36 -34.59 -2.25
CA TYR A 65 -17.67 -33.94 -2.22
C TYR A 65 -18.11 -33.38 -3.59
N PRO A 66 -18.29 -34.23 -4.62
CA PRO A 66 -18.60 -33.78 -5.98
C PRO A 66 -19.96 -33.08 -6.14
N GLY A 67 -20.85 -33.17 -5.15
CA GLY A 67 -22.18 -32.54 -5.15
C GLY A 67 -22.23 -31.14 -4.54
N ILE A 68 -21.10 -30.62 -4.05
CA ILE A 68 -20.99 -29.25 -3.50
C ILE A 68 -20.13 -28.44 -4.48
N PRO A 69 -20.61 -27.27 -4.95
CA PRO A 69 -19.78 -26.42 -5.78
C PRO A 69 -18.50 -25.97 -5.03
N VAL A 70 -17.41 -25.84 -5.77
CA VAL A 70 -16.05 -25.80 -5.20
C VAL A 70 -15.88 -24.64 -4.23
N HIS A 71 -16.32 -23.42 -4.59
CA HIS A 71 -16.18 -22.25 -3.72
C HIS A 71 -16.92 -22.43 -2.39
N GLU A 72 -18.12 -22.99 -2.39
CA GLU A 72 -18.92 -23.23 -1.20
C GLU A 72 -18.30 -24.31 -0.32
N LEU A 73 -17.73 -25.36 -0.92
CA LEU A 73 -17.02 -26.41 -0.21
C LEU A 73 -15.76 -25.85 0.49
N LEU A 74 -14.95 -25.10 -0.24
CA LEU A 74 -13.72 -24.51 0.28
C LEU A 74 -14.03 -23.41 1.30
N MET A 75 -15.08 -22.63 1.08
CA MET A 75 -15.56 -21.66 2.06
C MET A 75 -16.01 -22.36 3.33
N ALA A 76 -16.76 -23.46 3.23
CA ALA A 76 -17.19 -24.23 4.40
C ALA A 76 -16.01 -24.86 5.14
N ASN A 77 -14.95 -25.26 4.43
CA ASN A 77 -13.68 -25.66 5.06
C ASN A 77 -13.06 -24.48 5.82
N ALA A 78 -12.94 -23.31 5.16
CA ALA A 78 -12.36 -22.08 5.69
C ALA A 78 -13.08 -21.58 6.96
N THR A 79 -14.41 -21.65 6.99
CA THR A 79 -15.24 -21.22 8.13
C THR A 79 -15.48 -22.31 9.17
N HIS A 80 -14.87 -23.49 9.00
CA HIS A 80 -15.05 -24.67 9.86
C HIS A 80 -16.51 -25.14 9.97
N THR A 81 -17.22 -25.06 8.85
CA THR A 81 -18.62 -25.45 8.70
C THR A 81 -18.82 -26.63 7.76
N LEU A 82 -17.74 -27.30 7.34
CA LEU A 82 -17.80 -28.45 6.46
C LEU A 82 -18.66 -29.59 7.04
N ALA A 83 -18.44 -29.97 8.31
CA ALA A 83 -19.22 -31.01 8.97
C ALA A 83 -20.73 -30.68 9.08
N PRO A 84 -21.16 -29.49 9.57
CA PRO A 84 -22.58 -29.16 9.58
C PRO A 84 -23.18 -29.03 8.17
N LEU A 85 -22.41 -28.59 7.16
CA LEU A 85 -22.85 -28.57 5.77
C LEU A 85 -23.16 -29.98 5.25
N GLN A 86 -22.30 -30.96 5.56
CA GLN A 86 -22.52 -32.36 5.17
C GLN A 86 -23.75 -32.97 5.84
N GLN A 87 -23.94 -32.71 7.14
CA GLN A 87 -25.13 -33.17 7.84
C GLN A 87 -26.41 -32.57 7.23
N LEU A 88 -26.35 -31.31 6.80
CA LEU A 88 -27.48 -30.67 6.13
C LEU A 88 -27.83 -31.35 4.80
N GLN A 89 -26.82 -31.79 4.03
CA GLN A 89 -27.03 -32.54 2.79
C GLN A 89 -27.68 -33.91 3.03
N LEU A 90 -27.23 -34.65 4.05
CA LEU A 90 -27.81 -35.95 4.41
C LEU A 90 -29.29 -35.83 4.82
N LEU A 91 -29.64 -34.71 5.47
CA LEU A 91 -31.02 -34.44 5.90
C LEU A 91 -31.89 -33.88 4.78
N ARG A 92 -31.37 -33.57 3.58
CA ARG A 92 -32.08 -32.83 2.54
C ARG A 92 -33.49 -33.35 2.27
N THR A 93 -33.69 -34.66 2.16
CA THR A 93 -35.00 -35.29 1.88
C THR A 93 -35.86 -35.54 3.12
N ASP A 94 -35.34 -35.32 4.33
CA ASP A 94 -36.09 -35.51 5.57
C ASP A 94 -37.10 -34.36 5.78
N THR A 95 -38.39 -34.70 5.74
CA THR A 95 -39.52 -33.79 5.93
C THR A 95 -40.12 -33.85 7.33
N SER A 96 -39.61 -34.73 8.20
CA SER A 96 -40.09 -34.87 9.57
C SER A 96 -39.88 -33.57 10.37
N LEU A 97 -40.67 -33.37 11.42
CA LEU A 97 -40.50 -32.21 12.31
C LEU A 97 -39.08 -32.19 12.92
N ALA A 98 -38.57 -33.35 13.33
CA ALA A 98 -37.22 -33.49 13.87
C ALA A 98 -36.15 -33.12 12.82
N GLY A 99 -36.29 -33.59 11.58
CA GLY A 99 -35.41 -33.25 10.46
C GLY A 99 -35.42 -31.75 10.16
N ARG A 100 -36.60 -31.11 10.14
CA ARG A 100 -36.74 -29.66 9.94
C ARG A 100 -36.07 -28.84 11.04
N VAL A 101 -36.25 -29.23 12.31
CA VAL A 101 -35.58 -28.57 13.45
C VAL A 101 -34.06 -28.73 13.34
N LYS A 102 -33.56 -29.94 13.01
CA LYS A 102 -32.12 -30.17 12.87
C LYS A 102 -31.51 -29.40 11.71
N LYS A 103 -32.20 -29.31 10.56
CA LYS A 103 -31.79 -28.45 9.44
C LYS A 103 -31.64 -26.99 9.87
N MET A 104 -32.60 -26.47 10.63
CA MET A 104 -32.56 -25.09 11.15
C MET A 104 -31.39 -24.87 12.11
N GLU A 105 -31.13 -25.82 13.02
CA GLU A 105 -29.99 -25.79 13.93
C GLU A 105 -28.65 -25.74 13.17
N LEU A 106 -28.48 -26.61 12.17
CA LEU A 106 -27.26 -26.65 11.34
C LEU A 106 -27.08 -25.36 10.54
N LYS A 107 -28.15 -24.83 9.92
CA LYS A 107 -28.12 -23.54 9.22
C LYS A 107 -27.69 -22.41 10.17
N GLN A 108 -28.22 -22.37 11.39
CA GLN A 108 -27.86 -21.37 12.39
C GLN A 108 -26.36 -21.45 12.76
N ILE A 109 -25.82 -22.65 12.95
CA ILE A 109 -24.39 -22.85 13.21
C ILE A 109 -23.54 -22.30 12.07
N ILE A 110 -23.90 -22.61 10.82
CA ILE A 110 -23.16 -22.15 9.63
C ILE A 110 -23.23 -20.62 9.51
N GLN A 111 -24.41 -20.03 9.70
CA GLN A 111 -24.61 -18.59 9.66
C GLN A 111 -23.80 -17.86 10.74
N GLN A 112 -23.75 -18.38 11.97
CA GLN A 112 -22.95 -17.79 13.04
C GLN A 112 -21.45 -17.80 12.71
N ARG A 113 -20.95 -18.89 12.12
CA ARG A 113 -19.54 -18.97 11.68
C ARG A 113 -19.24 -18.00 10.54
N CYS A 114 -20.14 -17.88 9.57
CA CYS A 114 -20.01 -16.92 8.47
C CYS A 114 -20.04 -15.46 8.97
N LEU A 115 -20.86 -15.16 9.99
CA LEU A 115 -20.91 -13.84 10.61
C LEU A 115 -19.58 -13.48 11.30
N LEU A 116 -18.98 -14.42 12.01
CA LEU A 116 -17.65 -14.23 12.61
C LEU A 116 -16.58 -13.99 11.54
N ALA A 117 -16.59 -14.77 10.45
CA ALA A 117 -15.68 -14.59 9.32
C ALA A 117 -15.86 -13.23 8.64
N THR A 118 -17.11 -12.77 8.48
CA THR A 118 -17.43 -11.43 7.95
C THR A 118 -16.87 -10.31 8.85
N THR A 119 -17.00 -10.48 10.17
CA THR A 119 -16.46 -9.51 11.14
C THR A 119 -14.93 -9.45 11.08
N GLU A 120 -14.29 -10.60 10.90
CA GLU A 120 -12.84 -10.70 10.75
C GLU A 120 -12.33 -10.04 9.46
N ILE A 121 -12.99 -10.30 8.32
CA ILE A 121 -12.71 -9.59 7.05
C ILE A 121 -12.86 -8.08 7.24
N GLY A 122 -13.95 -7.64 7.86
CA GLY A 122 -14.20 -6.23 8.14
C GLY A 122 -13.11 -5.61 9.01
N SER A 123 -12.65 -6.32 10.04
CA SER A 123 -11.58 -5.88 10.93
C SER A 123 -10.25 -5.69 10.20
N VAL A 124 -9.81 -6.70 9.44
CA VAL A 124 -8.54 -6.64 8.70
C VAL A 124 -8.61 -5.60 7.57
N ALA A 125 -9.73 -5.52 6.85
CA ALA A 125 -9.93 -4.49 5.84
C ALA A 125 -9.94 -3.08 6.45
N GLY A 126 -10.47 -2.90 7.67
CA GLY A 126 -10.43 -1.64 8.39
C GLY A 126 -9.02 -1.24 8.83
N GLU A 127 -8.22 -2.19 9.32
CA GLU A 127 -6.80 -1.98 9.64
C GLU A 127 -6.03 -1.53 8.38
N LEU A 128 -6.24 -2.20 7.24
CA LEU A 128 -5.60 -1.86 5.98
C LEU A 128 -6.01 -0.48 5.44
N ASP A 129 -7.31 -0.15 5.50
CA ASP A 129 -7.83 1.17 5.11
C ASP A 129 -7.17 2.29 5.93
N CYS A 130 -7.11 2.10 7.24
CA CYS A 130 -6.51 3.05 8.16
C CYS A 130 -5.02 3.24 7.88
N GLU A 131 -4.27 2.14 7.71
CA GLU A 131 -2.84 2.19 7.39
C GLU A 131 -2.59 2.82 6.01
N GLY A 132 -3.44 2.53 5.02
CA GLY A 132 -3.40 3.11 3.69
C GLY A 132 -3.60 4.63 3.73
N GLU A 133 -4.70 5.08 4.35
CA GLU A 133 -5.03 6.50 4.48
C GLU A 133 -4.01 7.26 5.34
N LYS A 134 -3.51 6.66 6.43
CA LYS A 134 -2.41 7.24 7.23
C LYS A 134 -1.17 7.48 6.36
N THR A 135 -0.81 6.50 5.55
CA THR A 135 0.36 6.56 4.69
C THR A 135 0.18 7.61 3.60
N ASP A 136 -1.01 7.67 2.98
CA ASP A 136 -1.35 8.64 1.95
C ASP A 136 -1.46 10.09 2.48
N GLN A 137 -2.02 10.30 3.68
CA GLN A 137 -2.01 11.61 4.35
C GLN A 137 -0.58 12.09 4.57
N LEU A 138 0.32 11.19 4.97
CA LEU A 138 1.73 11.51 5.15
C LEU A 138 2.41 11.82 3.81
N ALA A 139 2.03 11.11 2.75
CA ALA A 139 2.50 11.37 1.38
C ALA A 139 2.08 12.79 0.95
N ARG A 140 0.79 13.11 1.04
CA ARG A 140 0.22 14.44 0.71
C ARG A 140 0.83 15.55 1.56
N TYR A 141 1.13 15.28 2.84
CA TYR A 141 1.84 16.24 3.69
C TYR A 141 3.25 16.54 3.17
N LEU A 142 4.02 15.51 2.79
CA LEU A 142 5.34 15.70 2.20
C LEU A 142 5.26 16.40 0.83
N ASP A 143 4.28 16.05 0.00
CA ASP A 143 4.04 16.70 -1.29
C ASP A 143 3.74 18.18 -1.14
N ASN A 144 2.89 18.57 -0.18
CA ASN A 144 2.57 19.97 0.06
C ASN A 144 3.81 20.78 0.47
N ILE A 145 4.68 20.21 1.31
CA ILE A 145 5.94 20.87 1.70
C ILE A 145 6.89 20.99 0.49
N ASN A 146 7.03 19.92 -0.29
CA ASN A 146 7.91 19.91 -1.45
C ASN A 146 7.40 20.85 -2.56
N SER A 147 6.08 20.86 -2.80
CA SER A 147 5.40 21.70 -3.78
C SER A 147 5.52 23.18 -3.45
N LYS A 148 5.21 23.61 -2.21
CA LYS A 148 5.40 25.01 -1.77
C LYS A 148 6.82 25.51 -2.07
N ARG A 149 7.82 24.71 -1.71
CA ARG A 149 9.24 25.04 -1.97
C ARG A 149 9.52 25.14 -3.48
N ASN A 150 9.08 24.17 -4.27
CA ASN A 150 9.29 24.17 -5.71
C ASN A 150 8.60 25.37 -6.38
N THR A 151 7.40 25.76 -5.94
CA THR A 151 6.71 26.97 -6.39
C THR A 151 7.52 28.23 -6.07
N HIS A 152 8.05 28.37 -4.86
CA HIS A 152 8.90 29.51 -4.51
C HIS A 152 10.15 29.59 -5.39
N PHE A 153 10.83 28.48 -5.66
CA PHE A 153 12.00 28.47 -6.55
C PHE A 153 11.64 28.77 -8.00
N THR A 154 10.51 28.27 -8.48
CA THR A 154 10.01 28.56 -9.84
C THR A 154 9.72 30.05 -10.00
N VAL A 155 8.97 30.63 -9.05
CA VAL A 155 8.64 32.07 -9.05
C VAL A 155 9.92 32.92 -8.95
N ALA A 156 10.86 32.55 -8.07
CA ALA A 156 12.14 33.25 -7.96
C ALA A 156 12.96 33.18 -9.25
N SER A 157 13.00 32.01 -9.92
CA SER A 157 13.67 31.84 -11.21
C SER A 157 13.09 32.75 -12.29
N ILE A 158 11.75 32.83 -12.37
CA ILE A 158 11.04 33.70 -13.32
C ILE A 158 11.36 35.18 -13.04
N ILE A 159 11.26 35.62 -11.78
CA ILE A 159 11.53 37.01 -11.39
C ILE A 159 12.99 37.39 -11.69
N VAL A 160 13.95 36.53 -11.31
CA VAL A 160 15.38 36.77 -11.57
C VAL A 160 15.66 36.82 -13.07
N GLY A 161 15.09 35.91 -13.86
CA GLY A 161 15.22 35.93 -15.32
C GLY A 161 14.67 37.21 -15.95
N ALA A 162 13.50 37.68 -15.48
CA ALA A 162 12.89 38.92 -15.96
C ALA A 162 13.74 40.16 -15.62
N ILE A 163 14.17 40.31 -14.36
CA ILE A 163 15.04 41.43 -13.93
C ILE A 163 16.36 41.43 -14.71
N THR A 164 16.94 40.26 -14.93
CA THR A 164 18.19 40.09 -15.69
C THR A 164 18.06 40.59 -17.12
N THR A 165 16.95 40.26 -17.78
CA THR A 165 16.67 40.66 -19.16
C THR A 165 16.49 42.18 -19.26
N VAL A 166 15.78 42.79 -18.31
CA VAL A 166 15.62 44.26 -18.27
C VAL A 166 16.96 44.95 -18.01
N ALA A 167 17.74 44.46 -17.04
CA ALA A 167 19.03 45.03 -16.69
C ALA A 167 20.04 44.96 -17.85
N SER A 168 20.05 43.87 -18.63
CA SER A 168 20.95 43.74 -19.78
C SER A 168 20.61 44.69 -20.94
N VAL A 169 19.35 45.14 -21.05
CA VAL A 169 18.94 46.14 -22.05
C VAL A 169 19.26 47.56 -21.58
N VAL A 170 19.06 47.87 -20.30
CA VAL A 170 19.28 49.23 -19.75
C VAL A 170 20.76 49.55 -19.58
N ILE A 171 21.60 48.55 -19.31
CA ILE A 171 23.05 48.75 -19.12
C ILE A 171 23.74 48.88 -20.49
N THR A 172 24.19 50.09 -20.82
CA THR A 172 24.83 50.40 -22.10
C THR A 172 26.30 50.01 -22.16
N LYS A 173 26.98 49.83 -21.02
CA LYS A 173 28.40 49.42 -20.96
C LYS A 173 28.53 47.90 -21.05
N ASP A 174 29.36 47.40 -21.96
CA ASP A 174 29.47 45.97 -22.25
C ASP A 174 29.91 45.10 -21.07
N ALA A 175 30.87 45.55 -20.26
CA ALA A 175 31.36 44.76 -19.12
C ALA A 175 30.26 44.48 -18.06
N PRO A 176 29.56 45.49 -17.50
CA PRO A 176 28.47 45.24 -16.56
C PRO A 176 27.23 44.59 -17.22
N LYS A 177 26.97 44.87 -18.51
CA LYS A 177 25.89 44.22 -19.28
C LYS A 177 26.09 42.71 -19.37
N ASN A 178 27.29 42.28 -19.78
CA ASN A 178 27.63 40.87 -19.91
C ASN A 178 27.64 40.17 -18.54
N ALA A 179 28.14 40.84 -17.50
CA ALA A 179 28.12 40.31 -16.14
C ALA A 179 26.68 40.11 -15.62
N ALA A 180 25.78 41.08 -15.85
CA ALA A 180 24.37 40.96 -15.48
C ALA A 180 23.67 39.83 -16.24
N ALA A 181 23.85 39.75 -17.56
CA ALA A 181 23.23 38.72 -18.39
C ALA A 181 23.70 37.31 -18.03
N ILE A 182 25.02 37.08 -17.91
CA ILE A 182 25.58 35.77 -17.57
C ILE A 182 25.23 35.38 -16.13
N GLY A 183 25.41 36.31 -15.17
CA GLY A 183 25.14 36.05 -13.77
C GLY A 183 23.66 35.75 -13.52
N GLY A 184 22.77 36.57 -14.06
CA GLY A 184 21.34 36.38 -13.92
C GLY A 184 20.81 35.12 -14.60
N GLY A 185 21.33 34.78 -15.80
CA GLY A 185 21.00 33.52 -16.48
C GLY A 185 21.45 32.27 -15.71
N LEU A 186 22.65 32.29 -15.12
CA LEU A 186 23.13 31.20 -14.26
C LEU A 186 22.30 31.08 -12.98
N LEU A 187 21.92 32.20 -12.36
CA LEU A 187 21.09 32.21 -11.16
C LEU A 187 19.67 31.68 -11.45
N SER A 188 19.03 32.13 -12.53
CA SER A 188 17.70 31.65 -12.92
C SER A 188 17.72 30.17 -13.26
N ALA A 189 18.73 29.71 -14.01
CA ALA A 189 18.93 28.30 -14.33
C ALA A 189 19.19 27.45 -13.08
N GLY A 190 20.01 27.95 -12.14
CA GLY A 190 20.29 27.28 -10.87
C GLY A 190 19.04 27.13 -9.99
N LEU A 191 18.22 28.18 -9.89
CA LEU A 191 16.93 28.13 -9.18
C LEU A 191 15.96 27.16 -9.86
N GLY A 192 15.92 27.14 -11.20
CA GLY A 192 15.14 26.17 -11.97
C GLY A 192 15.60 24.73 -11.71
N ALA A 193 16.91 24.50 -11.71
CA ALA A 193 17.50 23.19 -11.44
C ALA A 193 17.19 22.68 -10.02
N MET A 194 17.05 23.57 -9.03
CA MET A 194 16.63 23.19 -7.67
C MET A 194 15.22 22.59 -7.60
N THR A 195 14.37 22.83 -8.61
CA THR A 195 13.01 22.25 -8.67
C THR A 195 13.03 20.77 -9.08
N ILE A 196 14.07 20.31 -9.78
CA ILE A 196 14.22 18.95 -10.32
C ILE A 196 14.31 17.90 -9.18
N ASN A 197 14.85 18.26 -8.01
CA ASN A 197 14.91 17.38 -6.84
C ASN A 197 13.71 17.59 -5.90
N ALA A 198 12.50 17.33 -6.41
CA ALA A 198 11.25 17.50 -5.67
C ALA A 198 11.18 16.65 -4.39
N ASN A 199 11.79 15.46 -4.37
CA ASN A 199 11.67 14.45 -3.30
C ASN A 199 12.62 14.65 -2.09
N ARG A 200 12.95 15.90 -1.78
CA ARG A 200 13.94 16.21 -0.74
C ARG A 200 13.41 16.02 0.67
N LYS A 201 12.15 16.32 0.96
CA LYS A 201 11.61 16.07 2.31
C LYS A 201 11.23 14.61 2.44
N LYS A 202 11.66 14.02 3.55
CA LYS A 202 11.47 12.61 3.87
C LYS A 202 10.90 12.48 5.26
N VAL A 203 10.32 11.32 5.57
CA VAL A 203 9.82 11.02 6.90
C VAL A 203 10.28 9.64 7.34
N LYS A 204 10.54 9.47 8.64
CA LYS A 204 10.73 8.14 9.21
C LYS A 204 9.38 7.57 9.65
N LEU A 205 8.97 6.47 9.02
CA LEU A 205 7.75 5.72 9.34
C LEU A 205 8.14 4.29 9.70
N LEU A 206 7.71 3.83 10.88
CA LEU A 206 7.88 2.47 11.34
C LEU A 206 6.53 1.75 11.38
N HIS A 207 6.53 0.48 10.98
CA HIS A 207 5.35 -0.39 10.94
C HIS A 207 5.75 -1.83 11.29
N PRO A 208 6.10 -2.12 12.56
CA PRO A 208 6.52 -3.46 12.96
C PRO A 208 5.44 -4.53 12.70
N ARG A 209 4.16 -4.13 12.82
CA ARG A 209 3.00 -4.88 12.31
C ARG A 209 2.74 -4.44 10.88
N ASN A 210 3.24 -5.21 9.92
CA ASN A 210 3.19 -4.87 8.50
C ASN A 210 2.37 -5.88 7.70
N PRO A 211 1.10 -5.59 7.36
CA PRO A 211 0.25 -6.54 6.65
C PRO A 211 0.79 -6.93 5.26
N LEU A 212 1.55 -6.04 4.61
CA LEU A 212 2.16 -6.33 3.32
C LEU A 212 3.21 -7.46 3.41
N ARG A 213 3.81 -7.68 4.59
CA ARG A 213 4.87 -8.66 4.82
C ARG A 213 4.41 -10.07 4.52
N ASP A 214 3.26 -10.45 5.07
CA ASP A 214 2.78 -11.84 5.02
C ASP A 214 2.34 -12.20 3.60
N THR A 215 1.74 -11.25 2.88
CA THR A 215 1.43 -11.40 1.45
C THR A 215 2.69 -11.50 0.60
N TRP A 216 3.75 -10.75 0.94
CA TRP A 216 5.00 -10.74 0.18
C TRP A 216 5.83 -12.02 0.36
N TYR A 217 6.05 -12.45 1.61
CA TYR A 217 6.95 -13.56 1.93
C TYR A 217 6.29 -14.94 1.89
N ASP A 218 4.98 -15.02 1.69
CA ASP A 218 4.25 -16.30 1.62
C ASP A 218 4.47 -17.15 2.88
N THR A 219 4.39 -16.51 4.06
CA THR A 219 4.76 -17.18 5.30
C THR A 219 3.72 -18.21 5.72
N THR A 220 4.20 -19.36 6.22
CA THR A 220 3.31 -20.42 6.74
C THR A 220 2.72 -20.10 8.12
N ALA A 221 3.13 -18.99 8.73
CA ALA A 221 2.56 -18.44 9.95
C ALA A 221 2.39 -16.93 9.75
N SER A 222 1.20 -16.44 10.10
CA SER A 222 0.86 -15.01 10.06
C SER A 222 0.49 -14.56 11.47
N SER A 223 1.03 -13.42 11.89
CA SER A 223 0.59 -12.75 13.13
C SER A 223 -0.46 -11.67 12.86
N ILE A 224 -0.85 -11.50 11.60
CA ILE A 224 -1.73 -10.43 11.11
C ILE A 224 -3.05 -10.99 10.62
N TYR A 225 -2.98 -11.97 9.72
CA TYR A 225 -4.13 -12.66 9.16
C TYR A 225 -4.49 -13.87 10.00
N SER A 226 -5.80 -14.08 10.13
CA SER A 226 -6.31 -15.31 10.69
C SER A 226 -6.05 -16.51 9.76
N PRO A 227 -6.14 -17.74 10.29
CA PRO A 227 -6.08 -18.94 9.44
C PRO A 227 -7.10 -18.91 8.30
N PHE A 228 -8.30 -18.36 8.54
CA PHE A 228 -9.36 -18.21 7.55
C PHE A 228 -8.95 -17.30 6.39
N ILE A 229 -8.53 -16.05 6.69
CA ILE A 229 -8.11 -15.10 5.63
C ILE A 229 -6.90 -15.63 4.89
N ARG A 230 -5.92 -16.18 5.61
CA ARG A 230 -4.72 -16.76 5.00
C ARG A 230 -5.07 -17.89 4.05
N TYR A 231 -5.93 -18.83 4.46
CA TYR A 231 -6.35 -19.92 3.59
C TYR A 231 -6.95 -19.40 2.28
N MET A 232 -7.87 -18.44 2.37
CA MET A 232 -8.48 -17.85 1.17
C MET A 232 -7.49 -17.11 0.27
N LEU A 233 -6.51 -16.41 0.85
CA LEU A 233 -5.52 -15.67 0.08
C LEU A 233 -4.55 -16.59 -0.68
N HIS A 234 -4.29 -17.80 -0.17
CA HIS A 234 -3.27 -18.70 -0.70
C HIS A 234 -3.84 -19.88 -1.50
N GLU A 235 -5.10 -20.26 -1.28
CA GLU A 235 -5.77 -21.29 -2.07
C GLU A 235 -6.16 -20.74 -3.45
N GLN A 236 -5.70 -21.40 -4.52
CA GLN A 236 -5.79 -20.94 -5.90
C GLN A 236 -7.22 -20.91 -6.42
N HIS A 237 -8.07 -21.81 -5.92
CA HIS A 237 -9.47 -21.90 -6.30
C HIS A 237 -10.28 -20.66 -5.93
N PHE A 238 -9.85 -19.84 -4.95
CA PHE A 238 -10.50 -18.55 -4.65
C PHE A 238 -10.19 -17.45 -5.67
N SER A 239 -9.22 -17.67 -6.55
CA SER A 239 -9.01 -16.74 -7.66
C SER A 239 -10.00 -17.03 -8.79
N ASN A 240 -10.45 -15.97 -9.47
CA ASN A 240 -11.29 -16.10 -10.67
C ASN A 240 -10.67 -17.01 -11.76
N SER A 241 -9.34 -17.13 -11.77
CA SER A 241 -8.63 -17.96 -12.75
C SER A 241 -8.48 -19.43 -12.35
N GLY A 242 -8.57 -19.72 -11.05
CA GLY A 242 -8.20 -21.01 -10.45
C GLY A 242 -6.71 -21.39 -10.56
N LYS A 243 -5.85 -20.56 -11.15
CA LYS A 243 -4.45 -20.92 -11.51
C LYS A 243 -3.39 -20.29 -10.63
N VAL A 244 -3.68 -19.13 -10.05
CA VAL A 244 -2.77 -18.38 -9.18
C VAL A 244 -3.55 -17.92 -7.97
N SER A 245 -2.96 -17.97 -6.79
CA SER A 245 -3.64 -17.51 -5.58
C SER A 245 -3.87 -16.00 -5.61
N LEU A 246 -4.82 -15.51 -4.80
CA LEU A 246 -5.06 -14.08 -4.65
C LEU A 246 -3.80 -13.35 -4.18
N ALA A 247 -3.06 -13.92 -3.23
CA ALA A 247 -1.79 -13.39 -2.76
C ALA A 247 -0.73 -13.32 -3.88
N ALA A 248 -0.59 -14.37 -4.68
CA ALA A 248 0.33 -14.36 -5.82
C ALA A 248 -0.06 -13.31 -6.86
N SER A 249 -1.35 -13.19 -7.16
CA SER A 249 -1.89 -12.19 -8.10
C SER A 249 -1.68 -10.76 -7.60
N ILE A 250 -1.86 -10.49 -6.30
CA ILE A 250 -1.53 -9.19 -5.69
C ILE A 250 -0.05 -8.88 -5.85
N ARG A 251 0.85 -9.83 -5.51
CA ARG A 251 2.29 -9.63 -5.64
C ARG A 251 2.70 -9.27 -7.07
N GLU A 252 2.11 -9.94 -8.06
CA GLU A 252 2.35 -9.65 -9.47
C GLU A 252 1.93 -8.23 -9.86
N ARG A 253 0.75 -7.78 -9.41
CA ARG A 253 0.31 -6.40 -9.63
C ARG A 253 1.23 -5.38 -8.98
N TRP A 254 1.67 -5.61 -7.75
CA TRP A 254 2.63 -4.72 -7.09
C TRP A 254 3.95 -4.64 -7.85
N LEU A 255 4.47 -5.78 -8.31
CA LEU A 255 5.67 -5.80 -9.16
C LEU A 255 5.45 -4.98 -10.43
N GLN A 256 4.30 -5.13 -11.08
CA GLN A 256 4.03 -4.48 -12.37
C GLN A 256 3.75 -2.97 -12.25
N PHE A 257 2.90 -2.58 -11.32
CA PHE A 257 2.32 -1.23 -11.26
C PHE A 257 2.96 -0.33 -10.20
N ASP A 258 3.32 -0.90 -9.05
CA ASP A 258 3.77 -0.12 -7.88
C ASP A 258 5.30 -0.05 -7.77
N LEU A 259 5.98 -1.19 -8.01
CA LEU A 259 7.43 -1.37 -7.80
C LEU A 259 8.23 -1.30 -9.11
N ARG A 260 7.57 -1.28 -10.26
CA ARG A 260 8.18 -1.20 -11.61
C ARG A 260 9.21 -2.31 -11.86
N GLY A 261 8.91 -3.52 -11.43
CA GLY A 261 9.73 -4.71 -11.54
C GLY A 261 10.20 -5.24 -10.18
N THR A 262 11.34 -5.92 -10.16
CA THR A 262 11.91 -6.50 -8.94
C THR A 262 12.41 -5.41 -7.99
N PRO A 263 11.89 -5.31 -6.76
CA PRO A 263 12.34 -4.31 -5.80
C PRO A 263 13.79 -4.57 -5.38
N SER A 264 14.55 -3.49 -5.18
CA SER A 264 15.87 -3.57 -4.59
C SER A 264 15.79 -4.09 -3.14
N PRO A 265 16.86 -4.66 -2.56
CA PRO A 265 16.87 -5.07 -1.15
C PRO A 265 16.49 -3.95 -0.17
N LYS A 266 16.73 -2.69 -0.58
CA LYS A 266 16.35 -1.51 0.20
C LYS A 266 14.84 -1.28 0.16
N GLU A 267 14.21 -1.37 -1.01
CA GLU A 267 12.76 -1.25 -1.18
C GLU A 267 12.03 -2.41 -0.50
N THR A 268 12.54 -3.63 -0.65
CA THR A 268 11.99 -4.81 0.03
C THR A 268 11.95 -4.59 1.53
N ARG A 269 13.05 -4.14 2.14
CA ARG A 269 13.08 -3.80 3.58
C ARG A 269 12.18 -2.62 3.92
N LEU A 270 12.10 -1.60 3.06
CA LEU A 270 11.28 -0.43 3.28
C LEU A 270 9.80 -0.81 3.36
N TYR A 271 9.30 -1.57 2.39
CA TYR A 271 7.88 -1.89 2.23
C TYR A 271 7.41 -3.12 2.99
N PHE A 272 8.24 -4.16 3.09
CA PHE A 272 7.86 -5.46 3.67
C PHE A 272 8.56 -5.75 5.02
N GLY A 273 9.56 -4.94 5.40
CA GLY A 273 10.21 -4.97 6.72
C GLY A 273 9.44 -4.18 7.78
N ASP A 274 10.16 -3.58 8.74
CA ASP A 274 9.58 -2.77 9.85
C ASP A 274 9.47 -1.27 9.51
N GLY A 275 9.75 -0.89 8.27
CA GLY A 275 9.71 0.50 7.79
C GLY A 275 11.08 1.13 7.67
N GLY A 276 11.12 2.47 7.63
CA GLY A 276 12.33 3.20 7.32
C GLY A 276 12.10 4.65 6.95
N VAL A 277 12.97 5.21 6.11
CA VAL A 277 12.87 6.59 5.64
C VAL A 277 12.19 6.61 4.28
N TYR A 278 11.02 7.25 4.25
CA TYR A 278 10.15 7.35 3.10
C TYR A 278 10.23 8.72 2.42
N THR A 279 10.16 8.72 1.09
CA THR A 279 9.79 9.89 0.27
C THR A 279 8.26 9.93 0.11
N ALA A 280 7.72 11.02 -0.44
CA ALA A 280 6.29 11.09 -0.76
C ALA A 280 5.88 10.00 -1.76
N GLU A 281 6.64 9.81 -2.84
CA GLU A 281 6.42 8.74 -3.82
C GLU A 281 6.39 7.35 -3.16
N ALA A 282 7.34 7.04 -2.27
CA ALA A 282 7.34 5.75 -1.59
C ALA A 282 6.14 5.57 -0.65
N LEU A 283 5.62 6.66 -0.06
CA LEU A 283 4.39 6.58 0.75
C LEU A 283 3.18 6.32 -0.14
N HIS A 284 3.06 7.01 -1.28
CA HIS A 284 2.01 6.73 -2.28
C HIS A 284 2.03 5.28 -2.73
N THR A 285 3.22 4.75 -3.06
CA THR A 285 3.42 3.33 -3.41
C THR A 285 2.94 2.41 -2.30
N ARG A 286 3.32 2.66 -1.04
CA ARG A 286 2.85 1.85 0.09
C ARG A 286 1.34 1.94 0.28
N ALA A 287 0.76 3.13 0.18
CA ALA A 287 -0.68 3.34 0.32
C ALA A 287 -1.46 2.60 -0.79
N ALA A 288 -0.98 2.65 -2.04
CA ALA A 288 -1.54 1.89 -3.15
C ALA A 288 -1.53 0.38 -2.87
N MET A 289 -0.39 -0.18 -2.46
CA MET A 289 -0.29 -1.60 -2.11
C MET A 289 -1.25 -2.01 -0.98
N LEU A 290 -1.38 -1.17 0.07
CA LEU A 290 -2.33 -1.42 1.17
C LEU A 290 -3.78 -1.41 0.69
N ASN A 291 -4.14 -0.46 -0.18
CA ASN A 291 -5.49 -0.34 -0.74
C ASN A 291 -5.83 -1.51 -1.68
N GLU A 292 -4.88 -2.00 -2.47
CA GLU A 292 -5.09 -3.19 -3.31
C GLU A 292 -5.37 -4.45 -2.48
N LEU A 293 -4.56 -4.66 -1.44
CA LEU A 293 -4.74 -5.77 -0.51
C LEU A 293 -6.08 -5.66 0.23
N GLN A 294 -6.43 -4.46 0.68
CA GLN A 294 -7.72 -4.19 1.30
C GLN A 294 -8.89 -4.55 0.38
N SER A 295 -8.85 -4.09 -0.88
CA SER A 295 -9.89 -4.40 -1.87
C SER A 295 -10.02 -5.91 -2.07
N THR A 296 -8.91 -6.64 -2.08
CA THR A 296 -8.89 -8.10 -2.23
C THR A 296 -9.45 -8.80 -0.99
N ILE A 297 -9.13 -8.34 0.22
CA ILE A 297 -9.71 -8.90 1.44
C ILE A 297 -11.21 -8.63 1.52
N ARG A 298 -11.67 -7.44 1.09
CA ARG A 298 -13.11 -7.14 1.03
C ARG A 298 -13.86 -8.00 0.02
N SER A 299 -13.23 -8.43 -1.08
CA SER A 299 -13.90 -9.28 -2.07
C SER A 299 -14.22 -10.68 -1.53
N LEU A 300 -13.53 -11.15 -0.49
CA LEU A 300 -13.82 -12.43 0.18
C LEU A 300 -15.25 -12.51 0.76
N HIS A 301 -15.90 -11.35 0.99
CA HIS A 301 -17.32 -11.32 1.34
C HIS A 301 -18.22 -11.94 0.26
N GLN A 302 -17.82 -11.88 -1.01
CA GLN A 302 -18.61 -12.43 -2.12
C GLN A 302 -18.67 -13.96 -2.01
N ASP A 303 -17.54 -14.61 -1.70
CA ASP A 303 -17.50 -16.07 -1.48
C ASP A 303 -18.36 -16.49 -0.27
N LEU A 304 -18.34 -15.71 0.82
CA LEU A 304 -19.20 -15.96 1.99
C LEU A 304 -20.69 -15.81 1.63
N GLN A 305 -21.04 -14.80 0.84
CA GLN A 305 -22.41 -14.59 0.37
C GLN A 305 -22.88 -15.75 -0.52
N GLN A 306 -22.01 -16.28 -1.38
CA GLN A 306 -22.32 -17.45 -2.21
C GLN A 306 -22.63 -18.68 -1.35
N LEU A 307 -21.82 -18.97 -0.32
CA LEU A 307 -22.13 -20.06 0.62
C LEU A 307 -23.50 -19.85 1.29
N LEU A 308 -23.81 -18.64 1.77
CA LEU A 308 -25.11 -18.36 2.40
C LEU A 308 -26.28 -18.53 1.42
N GLN A 309 -26.12 -18.13 0.15
CA GLN A 309 -27.13 -18.34 -0.89
C GLN A 309 -27.32 -19.83 -1.20
N TYR A 310 -26.24 -20.60 -1.27
CA TYR A 310 -26.29 -22.05 -1.44
C TYR A 310 -27.07 -22.73 -0.30
N LEU A 311 -26.89 -22.29 0.95
CA LEU A 311 -27.66 -22.79 2.10
C LEU A 311 -29.17 -22.51 2.00
N GLN A 312 -29.54 -21.35 1.44
CA GLN A 312 -30.95 -20.98 1.20
C GLN A 312 -31.57 -21.83 0.09
N ALA A 313 -30.81 -22.13 -0.96
CA ALA A 313 -31.28 -22.97 -2.07
C ALA A 313 -31.48 -24.45 -1.70
N MET A 314 -30.97 -24.91 -0.55
CA MET A 314 -31.16 -26.27 -0.04
C MET A 314 -32.48 -26.48 0.75
N GLU A 315 -33.44 -25.55 0.65
CA GLU A 315 -34.78 -25.67 1.24
C GLU A 315 -35.69 -26.66 0.51
#